data_AF-A0A0C3BCZ9-F1
#
_entry.id   AF-A0A0C3BCZ9-F1
#
_cell.length_a   1.000
_cell.length_b   1.000
_cell.length_c   1.000
_cell.angle_alpha   90.00
_cell.angle_beta   90.00
_cell.angle_gamma   90.00
#
_symmetry.space_group_name_H-M   'P 1'
#
loop_
_entity.id
_entity.type
_entity.pdbx_description
1 polymer ?
#
loop_
_entity_poly.entity_id
_entity_poly.type
_entity_poly.pdbx_seq_one_letter_code
_entity_poly.pdbx_strand_id
1 'polypeptide(L)'
;MQAWLRSQGVWRIVDATSLAPTLASAPTEAQTAAFEAWALKSDKAAGWMYLSVEDDQKIHLKGIEGDPVKMWAALRDVHMQKRPGMRFNAYDDLFSIRKQEDENLQTLMNRVDTAIRRIQDLRPNDFDLAKLDEELASMAMI
;
A
#
# COMPACT_ATOMS: atom_id res chain seq x y z
N MET A 1 3.06 4.01 -6.65
CA MET A 1 4.21 4.39 -5.79
C MET A 1 5.18 3.23 -5.51
N GLN A 2 4.71 2.04 -5.05
CA GLN A 2 5.57 0.93 -4.65
C GLN A 2 6.65 0.53 -5.68
N ALA A 3 6.28 0.29 -6.94
CA ALA A 3 7.23 -0.13 -7.98
C ALA A 3 8.38 0.88 -8.18
N TRP A 4 8.07 2.17 -8.10
CA TRP A 4 9.05 3.23 -8.23
C TRP A 4 9.95 3.34 -6.99
N LEU A 5 9.43 3.21 -5.77
CA LEU A 5 10.26 3.14 -4.56
C LEU A 5 11.18 1.91 -4.54
N ARG A 6 10.76 0.81 -5.18
CA ARG A 6 11.60 -0.37 -5.40
C ARG A 6 12.74 -0.08 -6.37
N SER A 7 12.49 0.62 -7.48
CA SER A 7 13.55 1.02 -8.41
C SER A 7 14.54 2.01 -7.78
N GLN A 8 14.10 2.82 -6.81
CA GLN A 8 14.97 3.69 -6.01
C GLN A 8 15.75 2.95 -4.90
N GLY A 9 15.49 1.65 -4.68
CA GLY A 9 16.17 0.86 -3.66
C GLY A 9 15.77 1.18 -2.22
N VAL A 10 14.67 1.90 -2.01
CA VAL A 10 14.24 2.38 -0.68
C VAL A 10 13.00 1.67 -0.14
N TRP A 11 12.31 0.89 -0.98
CA TRP A 11 11.07 0.19 -0.59
C TRP A 11 11.18 -0.66 0.67
N ARG A 12 12.31 -1.34 0.88
CA ARG A 12 12.51 -2.20 2.05
C ARG A 12 12.49 -1.44 3.37
N ILE A 13 12.77 -0.13 3.36
CA ILE A 13 12.61 0.71 4.55
C ILE A 13 11.13 1.02 4.74
N VAL A 14 10.46 1.45 3.66
CA VAL A 14 9.05 1.85 3.64
C VAL A 14 8.10 0.74 4.10
N ASP A 15 8.35 -0.51 3.69
CA ASP A 15 7.55 -1.67 4.11
C ASP A 15 8.00 -2.30 5.44
N ALA A 16 8.91 -1.63 6.16
CA ALA A 16 9.49 -2.07 7.43
C ALA A 16 10.26 -3.40 7.39
N THR A 17 10.62 -3.92 6.21
CA THR A 17 11.46 -5.13 6.09
C THR A 17 12.92 -4.85 6.51
N SER A 18 13.40 -3.61 6.35
CA SER A 18 14.74 -3.15 6.69
C SER A 18 14.68 -2.22 7.90
N LEU A 19 14.87 -2.79 9.09
CA LEU A 19 14.89 -2.04 10.35
C LEU A 19 16.18 -1.23 10.52
N ALA A 20 16.10 -0.17 11.33
CA ALA A 20 17.26 0.62 11.72
C ALA A 20 18.29 -0.26 12.45
N PRO A 21 19.59 -0.18 12.11
CA PRO A 21 20.64 -0.86 12.85
C PRO A 21 20.64 -0.44 14.33
N THR A 22 20.80 -1.40 15.23
CA THR A 22 20.94 -1.10 16.66
C THR A 22 22.36 -0.62 16.96
N LEU A 23 22.49 0.57 17.54
CA LEU A 23 23.75 1.09 18.03
C LEU A 23 24.00 0.60 19.47
N ALA A 24 25.22 0.13 19.74
CA ALA A 24 25.65 -0.15 21.11
C ALA A 24 25.87 1.16 21.89
N SER A 25 26.03 1.08 23.22
CA SER A 25 26.33 2.24 24.06
C SER A 25 27.66 2.92 23.69
N ALA A 26 28.63 2.15 23.19
CA ALA A 26 29.86 2.63 22.57
C ALA A 26 29.95 2.04 21.15
N PRO A 27 29.35 2.71 20.14
CA PRO A 27 29.29 2.17 18.79
C PRO A 27 30.65 2.22 18.11
N THR A 28 30.97 1.19 17.34
CA THR A 28 32.13 1.22 16.45
C THR A 28 31.88 2.14 15.26
N GLU A 29 32.94 2.62 14.61
CA GLU A 29 32.82 3.43 13.38
C GLU A 29 31.97 2.71 12.31
N ALA A 30 32.13 1.38 12.19
CA ALA A 30 31.34 0.57 11.27
C ALA A 30 29.84 0.55 11.61
N GLN A 31 29.48 0.51 12.91
CA GLN A 31 28.09 0.57 13.35
C GLN A 31 27.47 1.95 13.09
N THR A 32 28.21 3.02 13.39
CA THR A 32 27.79 4.39 13.10
C THR A 32 27.61 4.60 11.60
N ALA A 33 28.56 4.17 10.78
CA ALA A 33 28.46 4.27 9.32
C ALA A 33 27.27 3.48 8.75
N ALA A 34 26.99 2.29 9.29
CA ALA A 34 25.82 1.50 8.87
C ALA A 34 24.50 2.19 9.25
N PHE A 35 24.42 2.79 10.43
CA PHE A 35 23.26 3.56 10.87
C PHE A 35 23.04 4.79 9.99
N GLU A 36 24.08 5.59 9.76
CA GLU A 36 24.01 6.78 8.89
C GLU A 36 23.61 6.41 7.46
N ALA A 37 24.15 5.33 6.91
CA ALA A 37 23.77 4.85 5.58
C ALA A 37 22.30 4.38 5.52
N TRP A 38 21.77 3.82 6.60
CA TRP A 38 20.35 3.47 6.70
C TRP A 38 19.49 4.72 6.86
N ALA A 39 19.88 5.67 7.72
CA ALA A 39 19.17 6.91 7.97
C ALA A 39 19.06 7.76 6.69
N LEU A 40 20.14 7.91 5.94
CA LEU A 40 20.13 8.60 4.65
C LEU A 40 19.15 7.96 3.64
N LYS A 41 19.04 6.63 3.62
CA LYS A 41 18.06 5.93 2.78
C LYS A 41 16.63 6.13 3.30
N SER A 42 16.45 6.21 4.62
CA SER A 42 15.15 6.52 5.24
C SER A 42 14.69 7.93 4.87
N ASP A 43 15.56 8.94 4.98
CA ASP A 43 15.27 10.32 4.59
C ASP A 43 14.94 10.41 3.09
N LYS A 44 15.72 9.71 2.26
CA LYS A 44 15.46 9.61 0.82
C LYS A 44 14.09 8.97 0.53
N ALA A 45 13.71 7.91 1.25
CA ALA A 45 12.38 7.32 1.15
C ALA A 45 11.29 8.34 1.51
N ALA A 46 11.44 9.03 2.63
CA ALA A 46 10.47 9.99 3.12
C ALA A 46 10.27 11.15 2.13
N GLY A 47 11.37 11.73 1.65
CA GLY A 47 11.34 12.79 0.64
C GLY A 47 10.69 12.33 -0.67
N TRP A 48 11.03 11.14 -1.15
CA TRP A 48 10.41 10.56 -2.34
C TRP A 48 8.92 10.31 -2.20
N MET A 49 8.47 9.84 -1.03
CA MET A 49 7.04 9.67 -0.76
C MET A 49 6.33 11.01 -0.72
N TYR A 50 6.87 12.00 0.00
CA TYR A 50 6.26 13.33 0.11
C TYR A 50 6.13 14.01 -1.26
N LEU A 51 7.14 13.91 -2.12
CA LEU A 51 7.11 14.46 -3.48
C LEU A 51 6.14 13.72 -4.42
N SER A 52 5.85 12.45 -4.14
CA SER A 52 4.94 11.64 -4.97
C SER A 52 3.47 11.79 -4.58
N VAL A 53 3.17 12.40 -3.43
CA VAL A 53 1.82 12.61 -2.92
C VAL A 53 1.31 13.97 -3.40
N GLU A 54 0.05 14.01 -3.87
CA GLU A 54 -0.62 15.23 -4.29
C GLU A 54 -0.79 16.21 -3.12
N ASP A 55 -0.79 17.53 -3.41
CA ASP A 55 -0.70 18.56 -2.37
C ASP A 55 -1.85 18.52 -1.36
N ASP A 56 -3.06 18.18 -1.80
CA ASP A 56 -4.26 18.03 -0.98
C ASP A 56 -4.18 16.80 -0.05
N GLN A 57 -3.45 15.76 -0.44
CA GLN A 57 -3.24 14.54 0.34
C GLN A 57 -2.10 14.67 1.37
N LYS A 58 -1.21 15.67 1.23
CA LYS A 58 -0.08 15.89 2.16
C LYS A 58 -0.52 16.20 3.59
N ILE A 59 -1.77 16.62 3.80
CA ILE A 59 -2.33 16.81 5.15
C ILE A 59 -2.24 15.53 6.00
N HIS A 60 -2.31 14.35 5.38
CA HIS A 60 -2.19 13.06 6.07
C HIS A 60 -0.76 12.73 6.53
N LEU A 61 0.24 13.50 6.08
CA LEU A 61 1.66 13.30 6.39
C LEU A 61 2.17 14.27 7.45
N LYS A 62 1.33 15.21 7.91
CA LYS A 62 1.75 16.27 8.82
C LYS A 62 2.25 15.71 10.15
N GLY A 63 3.47 16.07 10.54
CA GLY A 63 4.13 15.62 11.77
C GLY A 63 4.77 14.22 11.69
N ILE A 64 4.72 13.56 10.53
CA ILE A 64 5.36 12.25 10.27
C ILE A 64 6.22 12.28 9.01
N GLU A 65 6.54 13.46 8.47
CA GLU A 65 7.18 13.67 7.16
C GLU A 65 8.58 13.06 7.06
N GLY A 66 9.23 12.77 8.19
CA GLY A 66 10.56 12.12 8.25
C GLY A 66 10.52 10.61 8.51
N ASP A 67 9.35 10.03 8.72
CA ASP A 67 9.19 8.60 9.03
C ASP A 67 8.45 7.89 7.88
N PRO A 68 9.18 7.34 6.89
CA PRO A 68 8.57 6.74 5.71
C PRO A 68 7.67 5.54 6.03
N VAL A 69 7.92 4.85 7.15
CA VAL A 69 7.08 3.72 7.59
C VAL A 69 5.72 4.25 8.07
N LYS A 70 5.71 5.29 8.90
CA LYS A 70 4.47 5.94 9.35
C LYS A 70 3.73 6.60 8.19
N MET A 71 4.44 7.28 7.28
CA MET A 71 3.84 7.87 6.10
C MET A 71 3.12 6.81 5.26
N TRP A 72 3.75 5.65 5.05
CA TRP A 72 3.15 4.56 4.27
C TRP A 72 1.92 3.98 4.98
N ALA A 73 2.00 3.79 6.30
CA ALA A 73 0.87 3.33 7.09
C ALA A 73 -0.31 4.32 7.00
N ALA A 74 -0.08 5.62 7.16
CA ALA A 74 -1.11 6.65 7.07
C ALA A 74 -1.78 6.68 5.68
N LEU A 75 -0.99 6.68 4.60
CA LEU A 75 -1.52 6.64 3.23
C LEU A 75 -2.31 5.35 2.97
N ARG A 76 -1.81 4.21 3.44
CA ARG A 76 -2.52 2.93 3.30
C ARG A 76 -3.84 2.94 4.06
N ASP A 77 -3.88 3.49 5.27
CA ASP A 77 -5.10 3.53 6.08
C ASP A 77 -6.16 4.45 5.46
N VAL A 78 -5.74 5.55 4.82
CA VAL A 78 -6.64 6.47 4.10
C VAL A 78 -7.17 5.86 2.80
N HIS A 79 -6.28 5.28 1.97
CA HIS A 79 -6.62 4.88 0.59
C HIS A 79 -6.96 3.39 0.41
N MET A 80 -6.65 2.54 1.39
CA MET A 80 -6.95 1.11 1.40
C MET A 80 -7.80 0.75 2.61
N GLN A 81 -8.91 1.49 2.79
CA GLN A 81 -9.87 1.21 3.86
C GLN A 81 -10.49 -0.17 3.68
N LYS A 82 -10.12 -1.11 4.55
CA LYS A 82 -10.60 -2.50 4.55
C LYS A 82 -12.01 -2.64 5.14
N ARG A 83 -12.94 -1.77 4.75
CA ARG A 83 -14.34 -1.73 5.21
C ARG A 83 -15.27 -2.35 4.17
N PRO A 84 -16.43 -2.92 4.57
CA PRO A 84 -17.38 -3.55 3.65
C PRO A 84 -17.79 -2.64 2.49
N GLY A 85 -18.06 -1.36 2.73
CA GLY A 85 -18.43 -0.41 1.67
C GLY A 85 -17.43 -0.31 0.51
N MET A 86 -16.12 -0.32 0.81
CA MET A 86 -15.09 -0.27 -0.25
C MET A 86 -15.00 -1.59 -1.02
N ARG A 87 -15.25 -2.71 -0.34
CA ARG A 87 -15.31 -4.03 -0.98
C ARG A 87 -16.55 -4.18 -1.85
N PHE A 88 -17.71 -3.67 -1.41
CA PHE A 88 -18.92 -3.60 -2.23
C PHE A 88 -18.66 -2.89 -3.56
N ASN A 89 -18.03 -1.70 -3.53
CA ASN A 89 -17.65 -1.00 -4.76
C ASN A 89 -16.70 -1.85 -5.64
N ALA A 90 -15.73 -2.54 -5.04
CA ALA A 90 -14.81 -3.40 -5.78
C ALA A 90 -15.50 -4.65 -6.40
N TYR A 91 -16.53 -5.19 -5.74
CA TYR A 91 -17.37 -6.25 -6.30
C TYR A 91 -18.22 -5.73 -7.46
N ASP A 92 -18.84 -4.56 -7.29
CA ASP A 92 -19.60 -3.91 -8.36
C ASP A 92 -18.73 -3.62 -9.60
N ASP A 93 -17.52 -3.10 -9.38
CA ASP A 93 -16.52 -2.90 -10.44
C ASP A 93 -16.19 -4.23 -11.15
N LEU A 94 -15.95 -5.32 -10.41
CA LEU A 94 -15.66 -6.64 -10.96
C LEU A 94 -16.83 -7.15 -11.82
N PHE A 95 -18.06 -7.08 -11.30
CA PHE A 95 -19.24 -7.59 -12.00
C PHE A 95 -19.67 -6.72 -13.17
N SER A 96 -19.27 -5.44 -13.17
CA SER A 96 -19.46 -4.49 -14.27
C SER A 96 -18.49 -4.72 -15.42
N ILE A 97 -17.45 -5.54 -15.27
CA ILE A 97 -16.52 -5.85 -16.36
C ILE A 97 -17.27 -6.60 -17.47
N ARG A 98 -17.36 -5.94 -18.63
CA ARG A 98 -17.78 -6.53 -19.91
C ARG A 98 -16.65 -6.42 -20.92
N LYS A 99 -16.55 -7.43 -21.79
CA LYS A 99 -15.68 -7.42 -22.96
C LYS A 99 -16.14 -6.31 -23.90
N GLN A 100 -15.23 -5.43 -24.29
CA GLN A 100 -15.52 -4.41 -25.31
C GLN A 100 -15.36 -4.99 -26.72
N GLU A 101 -15.96 -4.35 -27.74
CA GLU A 101 -15.91 -4.83 -29.13
C GLU A 101 -14.46 -5.00 -29.62
N ASP A 102 -13.64 -3.97 -29.45
CA ASP A 102 -12.23 -3.92 -29.88
C ASP A 102 -11.22 -4.49 -28.87
N GLU A 103 -11.71 -5.06 -27.77
CA GLU A 103 -10.86 -5.61 -26.72
C GLU A 103 -10.54 -7.09 -26.98
N ASN A 104 -9.25 -7.44 -26.90
CA ASN A 104 -8.82 -8.83 -26.95
C ASN A 104 -8.97 -9.53 -25.57
N LEU A 105 -8.99 -10.87 -25.57
CA LEU A 105 -9.19 -11.64 -24.35
C LEU A 105 -8.09 -11.43 -23.30
N GLN A 106 -6.84 -11.17 -23.71
CA GLN A 106 -5.74 -10.92 -22.76
C GLN A 106 -5.97 -9.62 -21.99
N THR A 107 -6.40 -8.55 -22.66
CA THR A 107 -6.73 -7.28 -22.02
C THR A 107 -7.90 -7.45 -21.04
N LEU A 108 -8.93 -8.20 -21.43
CA LEU A 108 -10.06 -8.52 -20.55
C LEU A 108 -9.60 -9.29 -19.30
N MET A 109 -8.79 -10.35 -19.47
CA MET A 109 -8.25 -11.13 -18.35
C MET A 109 -7.44 -10.24 -17.40
N ASN A 110 -6.60 -9.35 -17.93
CA ASN A 110 -5.81 -8.43 -17.10
C ASN A 110 -6.70 -7.49 -16.26
N ARG A 111 -7.84 -7.05 -16.79
CA ARG A 111 -8.81 -6.22 -16.04
C ARG A 111 -9.48 -7.02 -14.94
N VAL A 112 -9.90 -8.26 -15.23
CA VAL A 112 -10.48 -9.17 -14.22
C VAL A 112 -9.47 -9.47 -13.11
N ASP A 113 -8.23 -9.80 -13.46
CA ASP A 113 -7.16 -10.05 -12.48
C ASP A 113 -6.88 -8.82 -11.61
N THR A 114 -6.91 -7.63 -12.20
CA THR A 114 -6.74 -6.37 -11.48
C THR A 114 -7.89 -6.13 -10.49
N ALA A 115 -9.13 -6.37 -10.90
CA ALA A 115 -10.30 -6.26 -10.03
C ALA A 115 -10.27 -7.27 -8.87
N ILE A 116 -9.90 -8.53 -9.15
CA ILE A 116 -9.74 -9.56 -8.11
C ILE A 116 -8.65 -9.19 -7.10
N ARG A 117 -7.49 -8.71 -7.56
CA ARG A 117 -6.43 -8.22 -6.66
C ARG A 117 -6.90 -7.06 -5.80
N ARG A 118 -7.69 -6.13 -6.37
CA ARG A 118 -8.27 -5.01 -5.61
C ARG A 118 -9.20 -5.50 -4.48
N ILE A 119 -10.04 -6.50 -4.75
CA ILE A 119 -10.89 -7.12 -3.72
C ILE A 119 -10.02 -7.75 -2.63
N GLN A 120 -8.98 -8.50 -3.01
CA GLN A 120 -8.06 -9.15 -2.06
C GLN A 120 -7.34 -8.15 -1.16
N ASP A 121 -6.87 -7.03 -1.72
CA ASP A 121 -6.19 -5.97 -0.99
C ASP A 121 -7.08 -5.29 0.07
N LEU A 122 -8.39 -5.25 -0.16
CA LEU A 122 -9.39 -4.66 0.73
C LEU A 122 -9.89 -5.63 1.82
N ARG A 123 -9.43 -6.88 1.83
CA ARG A 123 -9.78 -7.86 2.87
C ARG A 123 -9.00 -7.58 4.16
N PRO A 124 -9.67 -7.53 5.34
CA PRO A 124 -8.97 -7.57 6.62
C PRO A 124 -8.23 -8.91 6.78
N ASN A 125 -7.28 -8.96 7.70
CA ASN A 125 -6.39 -10.12 7.84
C ASN A 125 -7.13 -11.39 8.30
N ASP A 126 -8.30 -11.22 8.93
CA ASP A 126 -9.18 -12.26 9.44
C ASP A 126 -10.38 -12.53 8.51
N PHE A 127 -10.31 -12.10 7.25
CA PHE A 127 -11.39 -12.31 6.27
C PHE A 127 -11.42 -13.76 5.79
N ASP A 128 -12.48 -14.49 6.14
CA ASP A 128 -12.71 -15.88 5.76
C ASP A 128 -13.91 -16.01 4.82
N LEU A 129 -14.26 -17.25 4.48
CA LEU A 129 -15.40 -17.54 3.60
C LEU A 129 -16.74 -17.21 4.26
N ALA A 130 -16.87 -17.38 5.58
CA ALA A 130 -18.11 -17.03 6.29
C ALA A 130 -18.41 -15.53 6.19
N LYS A 131 -17.39 -14.68 6.38
CA LYS A 131 -17.51 -13.23 6.19
C LYS A 131 -17.80 -12.85 4.74
N LEU A 132 -17.26 -13.60 3.77
CA LEU A 132 -17.61 -13.41 2.37
C LEU A 132 -19.09 -13.69 2.13
N ASP A 133 -19.62 -14.80 2.65
CA ASP A 133 -21.03 -15.18 2.49
C ASP A 133 -21.97 -14.15 3.15
N GLU A 134 -21.63 -13.68 4.36
CA GLU A 134 -22.36 -12.61 5.05
C GLU A 134 -22.37 -11.29 4.25
N GLU A 135 -21.21 -10.95 3.67
CA GLU A 135 -21.05 -9.73 2.87
C GLU A 135 -21.85 -9.83 1.56
N LEU A 136 -21.80 -10.96 0.86
CA LEU A 136 -22.60 -11.22 -0.34
C LEU A 136 -24.10 -11.21 -0.05
N ALA A 137 -24.54 -11.81 1.07
CA ALA A 137 -25.93 -11.74 1.50
C ALA A 137 -26.36 -10.28 1.77
N SER A 138 -25.48 -9.48 2.38
CA SER A 138 -25.72 -8.06 2.63
C SER A 138 -25.84 -7.24 1.33
N MET A 139 -25.02 -7.54 0.32
CA MET A 139 -25.12 -6.88 -1.00
C MET A 139 -26.47 -7.10 -1.66
N ALA A 140 -27.01 -8.32 -1.57
CA ALA A 140 -28.27 -8.67 -2.22
C ALA A 140 -29.49 -7.99 -1.57
N MET A 141 -29.34 -7.44 -0.36
CA MET A 141 -30.40 -6.76 0.38
C MET A 141 -30.45 -5.24 0.15
N ILE A 142 -29.51 -4.69 -0.63
CA ILE A 142 -29.39 -3.26 -0.96
C ILE A 142 -29.79 -3.05 -2.41
#